data_AF-A0A1F4QIT7-F1
#
_entry.id   AF-A0A1F4QIT7-F1
#
_cell.length_a   1.000
_cell.length_b   1.000
_cell.length_c   1.000
_cell.angle_alpha   90.00
_cell.angle_beta   90.00
_cell.angle_gamma   90.00
#
_symmetry.space_group_name_H-M   'P 1'
#
loop_
_entity.id
_entity.type
_entity.pdbx_description
1 polymer ?
#
loop_
_entity_poly.entity_id
_entity_poly.type
_entity_poly.pdbx_seq_one_letter_code
_entity_poly.pdbx_strand_id
1 'polypeptide(L)'
;MVKASFLTGELRDMTVQERVEQGTGKVVDPPKLRATLKLKNTSENQAVRPVSGTIEYVDAEGKPIRLAENRGDVTFKFSSYQERLDPGMEVTQNIEVPFPAAALKEQKLRDIRLELAYIPTPYKEEVVSIPVSVGK
;
A
#
# COMPACT_ATOMS: atom_id res chain seq x y z
N MET A 1 -0.02 -2.87 11.20
CA MET A 1 0.84 -3.84 10.49
C MET A 1 -0.05 -4.70 9.61
N VAL A 2 0.17 -4.70 8.28
CA VAL A 2 -0.51 -5.60 7.35
C VAL A 2 0.46 -6.73 7.01
N LYS A 3 0.00 -7.98 7.06
CA LYS A 3 0.81 -9.16 6.73
C LYS A 3 0.12 -9.94 5.62
N ALA A 4 0.65 -9.87 4.41
CA ALA A 4 0.44 -10.92 3.41
C ALA A 4 1.53 -12.00 3.66
N SER A 5 1.28 -13.25 3.26
CA SER A 5 2.08 -14.44 3.62
C SER A 5 3.59 -14.21 3.85
N PHE A 6 4.28 -13.48 2.97
CA PHE A 6 5.71 -13.11 3.07
C PHE A 6 6.01 -11.60 2.91
N LEU A 7 4.99 -10.74 2.97
CA LEU A 7 5.12 -9.28 2.88
C LEU A 7 4.59 -8.64 4.16
N THR A 8 5.42 -7.83 4.83
CA THR A 8 4.99 -7.03 5.97
C THR A 8 4.95 -5.55 5.59
N GLY A 9 3.86 -4.88 5.94
CA GLY A 9 3.63 -3.47 5.66
C GLY A 9 3.22 -2.67 6.89
N GLU A 10 3.67 -1.42 6.91
CA GLU A 10 3.30 -0.44 7.93
C GLU A 10 3.02 0.92 7.29
N LEU A 11 1.89 1.52 7.64
CA LEU A 11 1.60 2.92 7.34
C LEU A 11 2.07 3.79 8.51
N ARG A 12 2.84 4.82 8.19
CA ARG A 12 3.39 5.81 9.13
C ARG A 12 3.03 7.22 8.70
N ASP A 13 3.26 8.17 9.60
CA ASP A 13 3.15 9.61 9.32
C ASP A 13 1.79 10.01 8.73
N MET A 14 0.74 9.32 9.17
CA MET A 14 -0.60 9.49 8.63
C MET A 14 -1.16 10.85 9.03
N THR A 15 -1.51 11.66 8.03
CA THR A 15 -2.12 12.97 8.21
C THR A 15 -3.27 13.15 7.23
N VAL A 16 -4.32 13.83 7.67
CA VAL A 16 -5.42 14.26 6.79
C VAL A 16 -5.35 15.77 6.68
N GLN A 17 -5.26 16.27 5.45
CA GLN A 17 -5.17 17.70 5.18
C GLN A 17 -6.35 18.12 4.30
N GLU A 18 -7.05 19.16 4.72
CA GLU A 18 -8.05 19.88 3.92
C GLU A 18 -7.65 21.36 3.81
N ARG A 19 -8.02 22.01 2.71
CA ARG A 19 -7.80 23.45 2.57
C ARG A 19 -9.15 24.15 2.61
N VAL A 20 -9.28 25.10 3.53
CA VAL A 20 -10.48 25.95 3.68
C VAL A 20 -10.13 27.40 3.42
N GLU A 21 -11.09 28.15 2.88
CA GLU A 21 -10.98 29.59 2.71
C GLU A 21 -11.12 30.30 4.07
N GLN A 22 -10.15 31.16 4.36
CA GLN A 22 -10.13 31.93 5.60
C GLN A 22 -11.24 33.00 5.55
N GLY A 23 -12.17 32.95 6.51
CA GLY A 23 -13.29 33.89 6.63
C GLY A 23 -14.66 33.31 6.26
N THR A 24 -14.72 32.41 5.27
CA THR A 24 -15.98 31.73 4.88
C THR A 24 -16.07 30.30 5.41
N GLY A 25 -14.94 29.67 5.72
CA GLY A 25 -14.87 28.26 6.11
C GLY A 25 -15.19 27.31 4.94
N LYS A 26 -15.28 27.82 3.71
CA LYS A 26 -15.59 27.01 2.53
C LYS A 26 -14.40 26.13 2.18
N VAL A 27 -14.64 24.83 1.96
CA VAL A 27 -13.60 23.89 1.48
C VAL A 27 -13.20 24.27 0.06
N VAL A 28 -11.92 24.59 -0.14
CA VAL A 28 -11.32 24.95 -1.42
C VAL A 28 -10.42 23.85 -1.99
N ASP A 29 -9.84 23.00 -1.13
CA ASP A 29 -9.23 21.73 -1.55
C ASP A 29 -9.82 20.61 -0.68
N PRO A 30 -10.45 19.59 -1.30
CA PRO A 30 -10.96 18.45 -0.58
C PRO A 30 -9.94 17.74 0.31
N PRO A 31 -10.39 17.09 1.41
CA PRO A 31 -9.49 16.34 2.27
C PRO A 31 -8.78 15.20 1.53
N LYS A 32 -7.49 15.04 1.83
CA LYS A 32 -6.63 13.96 1.34
C LYS A 32 -5.90 13.29 2.50
N LEU A 33 -5.73 11.97 2.40
CA LEU A 33 -4.86 11.20 3.28
C LEU A 33 -3.44 11.25 2.71
N ARG A 34 -2.49 11.67 3.54
CA ARG A 34 -1.06 11.54 3.31
C ARG A 34 -0.48 10.54 4.31
N ALA A 35 0.32 9.61 3.81
CA ALA A 35 0.97 8.60 4.63
C ALA A 35 2.25 8.09 3.97
N THR A 36 3.10 7.47 4.78
CA THR A 36 4.29 6.77 4.33
C THR A 36 4.06 5.27 4.48
N LEU A 37 4.04 4.52 3.38
CA LEU A 37 4.01 3.06 3.41
C LEU A 37 5.43 2.51 3.39
N LYS A 38 5.78 1.78 4.44
CA LYS A 38 6.99 0.95 4.49
C LYS A 38 6.59 -0.50 4.24
N LEU A 39 7.14 -1.11 3.19
CA LEU A 39 6.95 -2.53 2.86
C LEU A 39 8.27 -3.27 2.97
N LYS A 40 8.23 -4.50 3.47
CA LYS A 40 9.36 -5.41 3.57
C LYS A 40 9.00 -6.77 3.02
N ASN A 41 9.88 -7.34 2.20
CA ASN A 41 9.84 -8.74 1.83
C ASN A 41 10.51 -9.59 2.92
N THR A 42 9.72 -10.43 3.59
CA THR A 42 10.18 -11.33 4.66
C THR A 42 10.25 -12.78 4.22
N SER A 43 10.17 -13.06 2.91
CA SER A 43 10.49 -14.39 2.40
C SER A 43 11.98 -14.68 2.54
N GLU A 44 12.34 -15.97 2.47
CA GLU A 44 13.73 -16.41 2.46
C GLU A 44 14.33 -16.48 1.04
N ASN A 45 13.48 -16.70 0.03
CA ASN A 45 13.94 -17.06 -1.31
C ASN A 45 13.03 -16.55 -2.44
N GLN A 46 12.04 -15.70 -2.15
CA GLN A 46 11.06 -15.27 -3.13
C GLN A 46 11.15 -13.76 -3.37
N ALA A 47 11.40 -13.35 -4.60
CA ALA A 47 11.28 -11.95 -4.96
C ALA A 47 9.81 -11.55 -5.18
N VAL A 48 9.50 -10.27 -5.00
CA VAL A 48 8.16 -9.75 -5.25
C VAL A 48 8.19 -8.39 -5.88
N ARG A 49 7.26 -8.13 -6.80
CA ARG A 49 7.03 -6.82 -7.39
C ARG A 49 5.73 -6.23 -6.84
N PRO A 50 5.79 -5.20 -5.99
CA PRO A 50 4.61 -4.40 -5.65
C PRO A 50 4.04 -3.73 -6.91
N VAL A 51 2.72 -3.74 -7.09
CA VAL A 51 2.05 -3.17 -8.27
C VAL A 51 1.25 -1.93 -7.89
N SER A 52 0.32 -2.09 -6.96
CA SER A 52 -0.54 -1.01 -6.48
C SER A 52 -1.03 -1.31 -5.07
N GLY A 53 -1.51 -0.28 -4.39
CA GLY A 53 -2.27 -0.44 -3.17
C GLY A 53 -3.54 0.40 -3.22
N THR A 54 -4.57 -0.06 -2.52
CA THR A 54 -5.87 0.60 -2.45
C THR A 54 -6.23 0.82 -0.99
N ILE A 55 -6.62 2.04 -0.65
CA ILE A 55 -7.03 2.40 0.72
C ILE A 55 -8.55 2.26 0.85
N GLU A 56 -8.98 1.48 1.84
CA GLU A 56 -10.39 1.39 2.24
C GLU A 56 -10.60 2.11 3.58
N TYR A 57 -11.57 3.04 3.61
CA TYR A 57 -12.02 3.72 4.81
C TYR A 57 -13.22 3.00 5.38
N VAL A 58 -13.19 2.65 6.66
CA VAL A 58 -14.21 1.80 7.28
C VAL A 58 -14.85 2.52 8.46
N ASP A 59 -16.18 2.45 8.53
CA ASP A 59 -16.94 3.08 9.60
C ASP A 59 -17.03 2.23 10.88
N ALA A 60 -17.68 2.80 11.91
CA ALA A 60 -17.93 2.13 13.18
C ALA A 60 -18.65 0.78 13.04
N GLU A 61 -19.52 0.64 12.04
CA GLU A 61 -20.28 -0.58 11.74
C GLU A 61 -19.47 -1.58 10.89
N GLY A 62 -18.27 -1.22 10.45
CA GLY A 62 -17.42 -2.04 9.60
C GLY A 62 -17.74 -1.94 8.11
N LYS A 63 -18.54 -0.95 7.69
CA LYS A 63 -18.91 -0.74 6.30
C LYS A 63 -17.95 0.25 5.61
N PRO A 64 -17.77 0.14 4.28
CA PRO A 64 -16.94 1.08 3.53
C PRO A 64 -17.56 2.49 3.51
N ILE A 65 -16.75 3.51 3.82
CA ILE A 65 -17.11 4.91 3.68
C ILE A 65 -16.79 5.36 2.25
N ARG A 66 -17.83 5.58 1.44
CA ARG A 66 -17.67 6.00 0.04
C ARG A 66 -17.15 7.43 -0.06
N LEU A 67 -16.28 7.65 -1.06
CA LEU A 67 -15.96 8.98 -1.52
C LEU A 67 -17.18 9.61 -2.21
N ALA A 68 -17.25 10.94 -2.22
CA ALA A 68 -18.19 11.66 -3.07
C ALA A 68 -17.88 11.38 -4.55
N GLU A 69 -18.88 11.53 -5.41
CA GLU A 69 -18.73 11.34 -6.86
C GLU A 69 -17.61 12.26 -7.41
N ASN A 70 -16.90 11.78 -8.43
CA ASN A 70 -15.81 12.50 -9.12
C ASN A 70 -14.55 12.81 -8.28
N ARG A 71 -14.35 12.13 -7.14
CA ARG A 71 -13.19 12.38 -6.24
C ARG A 71 -11.92 11.61 -6.60
N GLY A 72 -11.93 10.83 -7.67
CA GLY A 72 -10.79 9.99 -8.08
C GLY A 72 -10.73 8.66 -7.33
N ASP A 73 -9.69 7.88 -7.62
CA ASP A 73 -9.46 6.56 -7.07
C ASP A 73 -8.65 6.65 -5.76
N VAL A 74 -8.95 5.76 -4.81
CA VAL A 74 -8.19 5.54 -3.57
C VAL A 74 -6.98 4.62 -3.79
N THR A 75 -6.67 4.31 -5.04
CA THR A 75 -5.55 3.49 -5.47
C THR A 75 -4.31 4.34 -5.76
N PHE A 76 -3.16 3.88 -5.29
CA PHE A 76 -1.84 4.40 -5.62
C PHE A 76 -1.02 3.31 -6.31
N LYS A 77 -0.09 3.71 -7.18
CA LYS A 77 0.79 2.80 -7.92
C LYS A 77 2.22 2.93 -7.41
N PHE A 78 2.92 1.80 -7.36
CA PHE A 78 4.36 1.82 -7.11
C PHE A 78 5.08 2.33 -8.36
N SER A 79 6.18 3.08 -8.14
CA SER A 79 6.96 3.61 -9.26
C SER A 79 7.55 2.47 -10.10
N SER A 80 7.66 2.67 -11.41
CA SER A 80 8.25 1.69 -12.31
C SER A 80 9.73 1.41 -12.04
N TYR A 81 10.41 2.25 -11.24
CA TYR A 81 11.81 2.04 -10.87
C TYR A 81 11.98 1.06 -9.71
N GLN A 82 10.92 0.77 -8.95
CA GLN A 82 10.91 -0.23 -7.88
C GLN A 82 10.32 -1.53 -8.43
N GLU A 83 11.05 -2.13 -9.37
CA GLU A 83 10.57 -3.30 -10.13
C GLU A 83 10.54 -4.58 -9.29
N ARG A 84 11.25 -4.62 -8.16
CA ARG A 84 11.49 -5.84 -7.40
C ARG A 84 11.94 -5.57 -5.97
N LEU A 85 11.43 -6.36 -5.03
CA LEU A 85 11.92 -6.50 -3.66
C LEU A 85 12.43 -7.91 -3.48
N ASP A 86 13.75 -8.07 -3.36
CA ASP A 86 14.37 -9.35 -3.01
C ASP A 86 14.15 -9.69 -1.52
N PRO A 87 14.34 -10.97 -1.12
CA PRO A 87 14.34 -11.38 0.28
C PRO A 87 15.10 -10.41 1.21
N GLY A 88 14.43 -9.93 2.25
CA GLY A 88 15.00 -8.99 3.22
C GLY A 88 14.97 -7.51 2.81
N MET A 89 14.69 -7.18 1.55
CA MET A 89 14.62 -5.80 1.09
C MET A 89 13.39 -5.05 1.58
N GLU A 90 13.53 -3.73 1.67
CA GLU A 90 12.50 -2.80 2.11
C GLU A 90 12.31 -1.68 1.08
N VAL A 91 11.09 -1.16 1.00
CA VAL A 91 10.74 -0.03 0.17
C VAL A 91 9.83 0.94 0.90
N THR A 92 10.03 2.22 0.64
CA THR A 92 9.20 3.30 1.15
C THR A 92 8.45 3.95 -0.02
N GLN A 93 7.14 4.11 0.14
CA GLN A 93 6.26 4.75 -0.81
C GLN A 93 5.45 5.84 -0.11
N ASN A 94 5.50 7.05 -0.63
CA ASN A 94 4.60 8.13 -0.20
C ASN A 94 3.23 7.91 -0.84
N ILE A 95 2.18 7.98 -0.03
CA ILE A 95 0.79 7.84 -0.44
C ILE A 95 0.12 9.20 -0.29
N GLU A 96 -0.53 9.66 -1.35
CA GLU A 96 -1.50 10.74 -1.30
C GLU A 96 -2.75 10.28 -2.05
N VAL A 97 -3.85 10.07 -1.31
CA VAL A 97 -5.13 9.61 -1.88
C VAL A 97 -6.30 10.44 -1.32
N PRO A 98 -7.44 10.52 -2.03
CA PRO A 98 -8.60 11.26 -1.57
C PRO A 98 -9.15 10.68 -0.25
N PHE A 99 -9.56 11.55 0.67
CA PHE A 99 -10.17 11.15 1.95
C PHE A 99 -11.66 11.52 1.98
N PRO A 100 -12.55 10.66 2.50
CA PRO A 100 -13.98 10.96 2.58
C PRO A 100 -14.25 12.04 3.64
N ALA A 101 -14.78 13.18 3.23
CA ALA A 101 -15.12 14.27 4.16
C ALA A 101 -16.13 13.84 5.24
N ALA A 102 -16.98 12.84 4.95
CA ALA A 102 -17.89 12.24 5.92
C ALA A 102 -17.16 11.58 7.10
N ALA A 103 -15.94 11.11 6.91
CA ALA A 103 -15.11 10.50 7.95
C ALA A 103 -14.50 11.53 8.92
N LEU A 104 -14.39 12.80 8.52
CA LEU A 104 -13.98 13.90 9.41
C LEU A 104 -15.11 14.32 10.36
N LYS A 105 -16.36 14.07 9.98
CA LYS A 105 -17.54 14.42 10.77
C LYS A 105 -17.83 13.29 11.76
N GLU A 106 -18.14 13.66 13.00
CA GLU A 106 -18.71 12.75 14.01
C GLU A 106 -17.86 11.49 14.30
N GLN A 107 -16.53 11.54 14.08
CA GLN A 107 -15.62 10.39 14.26
C GLN A 107 -16.11 9.11 13.57
N LYS A 108 -16.68 9.24 12.37
CA LYS A 108 -17.23 8.10 11.63
C LYS A 108 -16.16 7.10 11.19
N LEU A 109 -14.89 7.48 11.15
CA LEU A 109 -13.79 6.59 10.80
C LEU A 109 -13.42 5.68 11.98
N ARG A 110 -13.51 4.36 11.77
CA ARG A 110 -13.00 3.36 12.70
C ARG A 110 -11.64 2.83 12.28
N ASP A 111 -11.54 2.39 11.02
CA ASP A 111 -10.33 1.75 10.50
C ASP A 111 -9.95 2.31 9.12
N ILE A 112 -8.65 2.23 8.83
CA ILE A 112 -8.10 2.37 7.48
C ILE A 112 -7.45 1.04 7.12
N ARG A 113 -7.88 0.44 6.01
CA ARG A 113 -7.34 -0.81 5.49
C ARG A 113 -6.55 -0.57 4.22
N LEU A 114 -5.51 -1.36 4.05
CA LEU A 114 -4.69 -1.37 2.84
C LEU A 114 -4.86 -2.73 2.17
N GLU A 115 -5.38 -2.70 0.94
CA GLU A 115 -5.28 -3.82 0.01
C GLU A 115 -4.04 -3.63 -0.86
N LEU A 116 -3.22 -4.66 -1.00
CA LEU A 116 -1.97 -4.60 -1.75
C LEU A 116 -1.99 -5.61 -2.89
N ALA A 117 -1.83 -5.12 -4.12
CA ALA A 117 -1.62 -5.96 -5.30
C ALA A 117 -0.11 -6.10 -5.55
N TYR A 118 0.34 -7.34 -5.73
CA TYR A 118 1.74 -7.66 -5.99
C TYR A 118 1.86 -8.89 -6.90
N ILE A 119 2.99 -9.00 -7.58
CA ILE A 119 3.34 -10.14 -8.43
C ILE A 119 4.52 -10.87 -7.76
N PRO A 120 4.34 -12.11 -7.28
CA PRO A 120 5.47 -12.92 -6.82
C PRO A 120 6.30 -13.39 -8.02
N THR A 121 7.62 -13.38 -7.89
CA THR A 121 8.54 -13.91 -8.91
C THR A 121 9.29 -15.11 -8.35
N PRO A 122 9.15 -16.31 -8.91
CA PRO A 122 10.03 -17.42 -8.56
C PRO A 122 11.39 -17.22 -9.23
N TYR A 123 12.46 -17.13 -8.45
CA TYR A 123 13.80 -17.52 -8.90
C TYR A 123 14.16 -18.79 -8.13
N LYS A 124 13.79 -19.95 -8.70
CA LYS A 124 14.42 -21.22 -8.32
C LYS A 124 15.71 -21.33 -9.14
N GLU A 125 16.83 -20.95 -8.55
CA GLU A 125 18.12 -21.38 -9.06
C GLU A 125 18.38 -22.79 -8.49
N GLU A 126 18.13 -23.82 -9.29
CA GLU A 126 18.43 -25.21 -8.93
C GLU A 126 19.81 -25.57 -9.46
N VAL A 127 20.78 -25.75 -8.56
CA VAL A 127 22.11 -26.26 -8.90
C VAL A 127 22.09 -27.78 -8.72
N VAL A 128 22.22 -28.51 -9.83
CA VAL A 128 22.31 -29.98 -9.84
C VAL A 128 23.77 -30.38 -10.03
N SER A 129 24.35 -31.10 -9.07
CA SER A 129 25.63 -31.77 -9.25
C SER A 129 25.41 -33.17 -9.81
N ILE A 130 25.78 -33.39 -11.07
CA ILE A 130 25.73 -34.69 -11.73
C ILE A 130 27.10 -35.36 -11.61
N PRO A 131 27.23 -36.51 -10.94
CA PRO A 131 28.48 -37.26 -10.94
C PRO A 131 28.74 -37.81 -12.35
N VAL A 132 29.88 -37.45 -12.95
CA VAL A 132 30.34 -38.02 -14.22
C VAL A 132 31.46 -39.02 -13.97
N SER A 133 31.36 -40.19 -14.59
CA SER A 133 32.40 -41.21 -14.60
C SER A 133 33.02 -41.28 -16.00
N VAL A 134 34.34 -41.25 -16.09
CA VAL A 134 35.06 -41.48 -17.34
C VAL A 134 35.21 -43.00 -17.50
N GLY A 135 34.60 -43.54 -18.56
CA GLY A 135 34.73 -44.95 -18.91
C GLY A 135 36.18 -45.31 -19.23
N LYS A 136 36.58 -46.54 -18.87
CA LYS A 136 37.89 -47.10 -19.22
C LYS A 136 38.03 -47.36 -20.71
#